data_AF-A0A9E4C601-F1
#
_entry.id   AF-A0A9E4C601-F1
#
_cell.length_a   1.000
_cell.length_b   1.000
_cell.length_c   1.000
_cell.angle_alpha   90.00
_cell.angle_beta   90.00
_cell.angle_gamma   90.00
#
_symmetry.space_group_name_H-M   'P 1'
#
loop_
_entity.id
_entity.type
_entity.pdbx_description
1 polymer ?
#
loop_
_entity_poly.entity_id
_entity_poly.type
_entity_poly.pdbx_seq_one_letter_code
_entity_poly.pdbx_strand_id
1 'polypeptide(L)'
;MEWLVRLQEKRSDLNVDYKAFVLEQANFGPSRGEDWKAWEDKTFPSRDLPPHQAAKCAALQGETQFDKYHVALHRARHRDGKDITSELVLRDIAVEVGLDVDRWEEDMKNGATIPLIAQEHEEAAEQGIFGVPTLDFGEGKPVFVKLEEGDWENEGDEQGLLDAVRATSAERPWLLELKTPQSAKLGTSSAKKYEKYGMKAR
;
A
#
# COMPACT_ATOMS: atom_id res chain seq x y z
N MET A 1 -2.74 -1.73 6.85
CA MET A 1 -3.68 -0.60 6.72
C MET A 1 -5.05 -0.87 7.35
N GLU A 2 -5.38 -2.10 7.78
CA GLU A 2 -6.72 -2.41 8.31
C GLU A 2 -7.12 -1.52 9.51
N TRP A 3 -6.16 -1.18 10.39
CA TRP A 3 -6.41 -0.27 11.51
C TRP A 3 -6.90 1.11 11.07
N LEU A 4 -6.38 1.67 9.96
CA LEU A 4 -6.78 2.98 9.47
C LEU A 4 -8.18 2.93 8.85
N VAL A 5 -8.49 1.84 8.13
CA VAL A 5 -9.84 1.59 7.60
C VAL A 5 -10.86 1.49 8.74
N ARG A 6 -10.55 0.73 9.81
CA ARG A 6 -11.40 0.66 11.01
C ARG A 6 -11.57 2.02 11.69
N LEU A 7 -10.53 2.85 11.68
CA LEU A 7 -10.63 4.20 12.25
C LEU A 7 -11.54 5.11 11.40
N GLN A 8 -11.45 5.05 10.07
CA GLN A 8 -12.34 5.79 9.16
C GLN A 8 -13.81 5.34 9.31
N GLU A 9 -14.07 4.05 9.53
CA GLU A 9 -15.42 3.55 9.83
C GLU A 9 -15.99 4.14 11.14
N LYS A 10 -15.14 4.47 12.11
CA LYS A 10 -15.52 5.10 13.39
C LYS A 10 -15.54 6.64 13.32
N ARG A 11 -14.81 7.25 12.37
CA ARG A 11 -14.58 8.70 12.27
C ARG A 11 -14.91 9.22 10.87
N SER A 12 -16.12 9.73 10.69
CA SER A 12 -16.53 10.34 9.43
C SER A 12 -15.83 11.67 9.11
N ASP A 13 -15.14 12.28 10.07
CA ASP A 13 -14.34 13.49 9.89
C ASP A 13 -12.89 13.20 9.46
N LEU A 14 -12.46 11.94 9.45
CA LEU A 14 -11.12 11.54 9.02
C LEU A 14 -11.08 11.33 7.50
N ASN A 15 -10.51 12.29 6.77
CA ASN A 15 -10.19 12.11 5.36
C ASN A 15 -8.80 11.48 5.19
N VAL A 16 -8.68 10.49 4.28
CA VAL A 16 -7.41 9.81 3.99
C VAL A 16 -7.23 9.71 2.48
N ASP A 17 -6.20 10.38 1.97
CA ASP A 17 -5.82 10.29 0.57
C ASP A 17 -4.75 9.21 0.36
N TYR A 18 -5.01 8.29 -0.56
CA TYR A 18 -4.11 7.17 -0.87
C TYR A 18 -3.31 7.42 -2.15
N LYS A 19 -2.02 7.69 -1.98
CA LYS A 19 -1.06 7.86 -3.08
C LYS A 19 -0.28 6.57 -3.37
N ALA A 20 -0.01 6.31 -4.63
CA ALA A 20 0.82 5.19 -5.06
C ALA A 20 2.28 5.42 -4.69
N PHE A 21 2.95 4.35 -4.26
CA PHE A 21 4.39 4.33 -4.08
C PHE A 21 4.94 2.99 -4.58
N VAL A 22 5.57 3.02 -5.74
CA VAL A 22 6.14 1.84 -6.40
C VAL A 22 7.42 1.39 -5.68
N LEU A 23 7.34 0.35 -4.85
CA LEU A 23 8.48 -0.20 -4.13
C LEU A 23 9.53 -0.76 -5.09
N GLU A 24 9.12 -1.28 -6.24
CA GLU A 24 10.03 -1.76 -7.27
C GLU A 24 10.92 -0.65 -7.82
N GLN A 25 10.38 0.55 -8.02
CA GLN A 25 11.17 1.72 -8.40
C GLN A 25 12.16 2.07 -7.29
N ALA A 26 11.69 2.17 -6.04
CA ALA A 26 12.52 2.54 -4.89
C ALA A 26 13.66 1.52 -4.64
N ASN A 27 13.38 0.23 -4.81
CA ASN A 27 14.34 -0.84 -4.50
C ASN A 27 15.31 -1.14 -5.65
N PHE A 28 14.85 -1.09 -6.91
CA PHE A 28 15.66 -1.49 -8.06
C PHE A 28 16.24 -0.34 -8.86
N GLY A 29 15.64 0.87 -8.78
CA GLY A 29 16.13 2.08 -9.46
C GLY A 29 17.63 2.31 -9.30
N PRO A 30 18.19 2.31 -8.07
CA PRO A 30 19.62 2.53 -7.85
C PRO A 30 20.53 1.51 -8.57
N SER A 31 20.04 0.29 -8.78
CA SER A 31 20.79 -0.79 -9.44
C SER A 31 20.57 -0.87 -10.95
N ARG A 32 19.45 -0.34 -11.45
CA ARG A 32 19.06 -0.38 -12.86
C ARG A 32 19.40 0.89 -13.63
N GLY A 33 19.78 1.96 -12.93
CA GLY A 33 20.16 3.25 -13.49
C GLY A 33 19.12 4.33 -13.20
N GLU A 34 19.57 5.58 -13.11
CA GLU A 34 18.74 6.73 -12.73
C GLU A 34 17.57 6.97 -13.72
N ASP A 35 17.76 6.62 -14.99
CA ASP A 35 16.74 6.74 -16.04
C ASP A 35 15.74 5.57 -16.06
N TRP A 36 15.98 4.49 -15.31
CA TRP A 36 15.05 3.36 -15.31
C TRP A 36 13.79 3.68 -14.51
N LYS A 37 12.64 3.58 -15.17
CA LYS A 37 11.32 3.73 -14.58
C LYS A 37 10.55 2.42 -14.62
N ALA A 38 10.20 1.88 -13.46
CA ALA A 38 9.46 0.63 -13.32
C ALA A 38 8.14 0.65 -14.12
N TRP A 39 7.48 1.80 -14.17
CA TRP A 39 6.22 2.02 -14.89
C TRP A 39 6.35 2.17 -16.42
N GLU A 40 7.57 2.28 -16.95
CA GLU A 40 7.84 2.32 -18.40
C GLU A 40 8.37 0.99 -18.92
N ASP A 41 9.03 0.21 -18.07
CA ASP A 41 9.63 -1.08 -18.42
C ASP A 41 8.61 -2.22 -18.46
N LYS A 42 7.98 -2.41 -19.63
CA LYS A 42 7.04 -3.51 -19.89
C LYS A 42 7.65 -4.91 -19.80
N THR A 43 8.98 -5.03 -19.76
CA THR A 43 9.67 -6.33 -19.64
C THR A 43 9.94 -6.71 -18.18
N PHE A 44 9.83 -5.74 -17.27
CA PHE A 44 9.97 -5.98 -15.85
C PHE A 44 8.73 -6.69 -15.29
N PRO A 45 8.87 -7.83 -14.59
CA PRO A 45 7.74 -8.57 -14.05
C PRO A 45 7.20 -7.90 -12.79
N SER A 46 6.57 -6.73 -12.97
CA SER A 46 6.07 -5.90 -11.87
C SER A 46 4.96 -6.58 -11.08
N ARG A 47 5.08 -6.49 -9.76
CA ARG A 47 4.10 -6.92 -8.77
C ARG A 47 3.38 -5.74 -8.12
N ASP A 48 3.91 -4.53 -8.28
CA ASP A 48 3.35 -3.30 -7.74
C ASP A 48 2.39 -2.63 -8.72
N LEU A 49 2.73 -2.59 -10.02
CA LEU A 49 1.96 -1.83 -11.01
C LEU A 49 0.56 -2.37 -11.26
N PRO A 50 0.34 -3.69 -11.49
CA PRO A 50 -1.01 -4.18 -11.76
C PRO A 50 -2.04 -3.81 -10.68
N PRO A 51 -1.78 -4.02 -9.37
CA PRO A 51 -2.73 -3.60 -8.34
C PRO A 51 -2.85 -2.08 -8.19
N HIS A 52 -1.78 -1.30 -8.42
CA HIS A 52 -1.87 0.16 -8.42
C HIS A 52 -2.74 0.69 -9.56
N GLN A 53 -2.55 0.19 -10.78
CA GLN A 53 -3.37 0.55 -11.93
C GLN A 53 -4.84 0.23 -11.67
N ALA A 54 -5.11 -0.99 -11.20
CA ALA A 54 -6.45 -1.45 -10.90
C ALA A 54 -7.19 -0.55 -9.90
N ALA A 55 -6.52 -0.16 -8.82
CA ALA A 55 -7.09 0.74 -7.83
C ALA A 55 -7.32 2.15 -8.40
N LYS A 56 -6.38 2.68 -9.19
CA LYS A 56 -6.55 4.00 -9.81
C LYS A 56 -7.61 4.01 -10.91
N CYS A 57 -7.84 2.90 -11.62
CA CYS A 57 -8.94 2.78 -12.58
C CYS A 57 -10.29 2.82 -11.86
N ALA A 58 -10.39 2.21 -10.66
CA ALA A 58 -11.56 2.38 -9.80
C ALA A 58 -11.76 3.85 -9.38
N ALA A 59 -10.67 4.58 -9.08
CA ALA A 59 -10.73 6.01 -8.76
C ALA A 59 -11.24 6.89 -9.91
N LEU A 60 -10.99 6.52 -11.17
CA LEU A 60 -11.57 7.21 -12.33
C LEU A 60 -13.11 7.13 -12.36
N GLN A 61 -13.71 6.18 -11.63
CA GLN A 61 -15.17 6.03 -11.51
C GLN A 61 -15.76 6.76 -10.30
N GLY A 62 -14.92 7.32 -9.42
CA GLY A 62 -15.33 8.10 -8.25
C GLY A 62 -14.67 7.62 -6.95
N GLU A 63 -14.70 8.50 -5.95
CA GLU A 63 -14.10 8.26 -4.62
C GLU A 63 -14.72 7.03 -3.92
N THR A 64 -16.05 6.91 -3.93
CA THR A 64 -16.74 5.74 -3.36
C THR A 64 -16.36 4.42 -4.04
N GLN A 65 -16.10 4.45 -5.35
CA GLN A 65 -15.66 3.28 -6.12
C GLN A 65 -14.22 2.92 -5.77
N PHE A 66 -13.36 3.93 -5.65
CA PHE A 66 -12.01 3.76 -5.15
C PHE A 66 -11.99 3.12 -3.76
N ASP A 67 -12.72 3.66 -2.80
CA ASP A 67 -12.70 3.19 -1.41
C ASP A 67 -13.07 1.71 -1.31
N LYS A 68 -14.18 1.33 -1.95
CA LYS A 68 -14.63 -0.07 -1.97
C LYS A 68 -13.58 -0.98 -2.61
N TYR A 69 -13.04 -0.58 -3.77
CA TYR A 69 -12.04 -1.38 -4.47
C TYR A 69 -10.72 -1.48 -3.68
N HIS A 70 -10.25 -0.37 -3.12
CA HIS A 70 -9.01 -0.28 -2.37
C HIS A 70 -9.03 -1.17 -1.12
N VAL A 71 -10.13 -1.12 -0.34
CA VAL A 71 -10.33 -1.97 0.83
C VAL A 71 -10.40 -3.45 0.43
N ALA A 72 -11.16 -3.78 -0.63
CA ALA A 72 -11.28 -5.15 -1.11
C ALA A 72 -9.95 -5.71 -1.63
N LEU A 73 -9.18 -4.91 -2.37
CA LEU A 73 -7.84 -5.25 -2.86
C LEU A 73 -6.85 -5.50 -1.72
N HIS A 74 -6.82 -4.61 -0.71
CA HIS A 74 -5.95 -4.76 0.46
C HIS A 74 -6.29 -6.06 1.21
N ARG A 75 -7.58 -6.35 1.44
CA ARG A 75 -8.03 -7.59 2.08
C ARG A 75 -7.71 -8.83 1.25
N ALA A 76 -7.93 -8.80 -0.06
CA ALA A 76 -7.57 -9.88 -0.96
C ALA A 76 -6.09 -10.28 -0.82
N ARG A 77 -5.19 -9.30 -0.70
CA ARG A 77 -3.74 -9.53 -0.58
C ARG A 77 -3.26 -9.95 0.80
N HIS A 78 -3.75 -9.29 1.84
CA HIS A 78 -3.19 -9.40 3.19
C HIS A 78 -3.97 -10.36 4.09
N ARG A 79 -5.29 -10.44 3.91
CA ARG A 79 -6.15 -11.35 4.67
C ARG A 79 -6.35 -12.68 3.94
N ASP A 80 -6.70 -12.61 2.65
CA ASP A 80 -7.14 -13.79 1.91
C ASP A 80 -5.99 -14.46 1.12
N GLY A 81 -4.83 -13.80 1.04
CA GLY A 81 -3.61 -14.34 0.42
C GLY A 81 -3.72 -14.54 -1.10
N LYS A 82 -4.66 -13.86 -1.77
CA LYS A 82 -4.85 -13.90 -3.23
C LYS A 82 -3.66 -13.24 -3.95
N ASP A 83 -3.40 -13.71 -5.15
CA ASP A 83 -2.40 -13.11 -6.04
C ASP A 83 -2.99 -11.91 -6.79
N ILE A 84 -2.76 -10.71 -6.25
CA ILE A 84 -3.20 -9.44 -6.83
C ILE A 84 -2.35 -8.97 -8.03
N THR A 85 -1.38 -9.78 -8.48
CA THR A 85 -0.72 -9.54 -9.77
C THR A 85 -1.51 -10.15 -10.93
N SER A 86 -2.47 -11.03 -10.63
CA SER A 86 -3.35 -11.64 -11.61
C SER A 86 -4.48 -10.70 -12.02
N GLU A 87 -4.58 -10.42 -13.31
CA GLU A 87 -5.66 -9.62 -13.89
C GLU A 87 -7.05 -10.21 -13.58
N LEU A 88 -7.18 -11.54 -13.56
CA LEU A 88 -8.45 -12.20 -13.19
C LEU A 88 -8.85 -11.90 -11.74
N VAL A 89 -7.90 -11.89 -10.81
CA VAL A 89 -8.18 -11.57 -9.40
C VAL A 89 -8.58 -10.10 -9.25
N LEU A 90 -7.90 -9.20 -9.96
CA LEU A 90 -8.22 -7.77 -9.96
C LEU A 90 -9.61 -7.52 -10.54
N ARG A 91 -9.94 -8.17 -11.66
CA ARG A 91 -11.26 -8.13 -12.28
C ARG A 91 -12.36 -8.67 -11.37
N ASP A 92 -12.13 -9.79 -10.69
CA ASP A 92 -13.09 -10.37 -9.74
C ASP A 92 -13.42 -9.38 -8.61
N ILE A 93 -12.43 -8.64 -8.12
CA ILE A 93 -12.63 -7.58 -7.13
C ILE A 93 -13.46 -6.44 -7.71
N ALA A 94 -13.19 -6.01 -8.96
CA ALA A 94 -13.95 -4.95 -9.63
C ALA A 94 -15.43 -5.31 -9.77
N VAL A 95 -15.71 -6.57 -10.12
CA VAL A 95 -17.08 -7.13 -10.17
C VAL A 95 -17.71 -7.13 -8.77
N GLU A 96 -17.01 -7.64 -7.76
CA GLU A 96 -17.50 -7.76 -6.38
C GLU A 96 -17.92 -6.42 -5.79
N VAL A 97 -17.15 -5.36 -6.05
CA VAL A 97 -17.44 -4.02 -5.50
C VAL A 97 -18.39 -3.18 -6.37
N GLY A 98 -18.82 -3.73 -7.52
CA GLY A 98 -19.82 -3.12 -8.41
C GLY A 98 -19.29 -1.96 -9.25
N LEU A 99 -18.06 -2.08 -9.77
CA LEU A 99 -17.56 -1.13 -10.78
C LEU A 99 -18.26 -1.32 -12.14
N ASP A 100 -18.18 -0.29 -12.98
CA ASP A 100 -18.34 -0.46 -14.43
C ASP A 100 -17.10 -1.22 -14.93
N VAL A 101 -17.23 -2.54 -15.06
CA VAL A 101 -16.11 -3.43 -15.38
C VAL A 101 -15.63 -3.22 -16.81
N ASP A 102 -16.53 -2.94 -17.76
CA ASP A 102 -16.15 -2.71 -19.16
C ASP A 102 -15.25 -1.46 -19.27
N ARG A 103 -15.65 -0.37 -18.59
CA ARG A 103 -14.82 0.84 -18.49
C ARG A 103 -13.50 0.56 -17.76
N TRP A 104 -13.55 -0.16 -16.64
CA TRP A 104 -12.35 -0.48 -15.85
C TRP A 104 -11.34 -1.31 -16.66
N GLU A 105 -11.80 -2.29 -17.45
CA GLU A 105 -10.97 -3.10 -18.34
C GLU A 105 -10.35 -2.25 -19.46
N GLU A 106 -11.10 -1.30 -20.03
CA GLU A 106 -10.58 -0.36 -21.02
C GLU A 106 -9.47 0.52 -20.43
N ASP A 107 -9.68 1.10 -19.24
CA ASP A 107 -8.71 1.93 -18.52
C ASP A 107 -7.45 1.13 -18.11
N MET A 108 -7.62 -0.14 -17.71
CA MET A 108 -6.50 -1.05 -17.44
C MET A 108 -5.69 -1.33 -18.69
N LYS A 109 -6.36 -1.64 -19.81
CA LYS A 109 -5.73 -2.00 -21.09
C LYS A 109 -4.99 -0.83 -21.72
N ASN A 110 -5.55 0.37 -21.66
CA ASN A 110 -4.94 1.57 -22.25
C ASN A 110 -3.87 2.19 -21.33
N GLY A 111 -3.77 1.73 -20.07
CA GLY A 111 -2.81 2.23 -19.10
C GLY A 111 -3.08 3.66 -18.64
N ALA A 112 -4.35 4.10 -18.64
CA ALA A 112 -4.77 5.48 -18.37
C ALA A 112 -4.20 6.06 -17.06
N THR A 113 -3.95 5.20 -16.07
CA THR A 113 -3.52 5.61 -14.74
C THR A 113 -2.01 5.54 -14.51
N ILE A 114 -1.23 5.03 -15.48
CA ILE A 114 0.25 4.95 -15.35
C ILE A 114 0.87 6.32 -15.08
N PRO A 115 0.52 7.41 -15.81
CA PRO A 115 1.09 8.73 -15.54
C PRO A 115 0.83 9.23 -14.12
N LEU A 116 -0.36 8.95 -13.58
CA LEU A 116 -0.71 9.33 -12.20
C LEU A 116 0.10 8.55 -11.17
N ILE A 117 0.31 7.25 -11.38
CA ILE A 117 1.14 6.40 -10.50
C ILE A 117 2.58 6.88 -10.48
N ALA A 118 3.12 7.22 -11.66
CA ALA A 118 4.46 7.79 -11.79
C ALA A 118 4.58 9.10 -11.03
N GLN A 119 3.65 10.03 -11.25
CA GLN A 119 3.61 11.32 -10.58
C GLN A 119 3.55 11.16 -9.05
N GLU A 120 2.63 10.35 -8.53
CA GLU A 120 2.48 10.14 -7.09
C GLU A 120 3.73 9.53 -6.44
N HIS A 121 4.40 8.61 -7.14
CA HIS A 121 5.67 8.06 -6.66
C HIS A 121 6.79 9.10 -6.66
N GLU A 122 6.90 9.92 -7.71
CA GLU A 122 7.92 10.96 -7.81
C GLU A 122 7.71 12.05 -6.74
N GLU A 123 6.48 12.50 -6.52
CA GLU A 123 6.12 13.40 -5.41
C GLU A 123 6.53 12.83 -4.05
N ALA A 124 6.30 11.54 -3.81
CA ALA A 124 6.70 10.87 -2.57
C ALA A 124 8.23 10.79 -2.43
N ALA A 125 8.94 10.47 -3.51
CA ALA A 125 10.40 10.38 -3.53
C ALA A 125 11.05 11.75 -3.25
N GLU A 126 10.51 12.84 -3.80
CA GLU A 126 10.94 14.22 -3.53
C GLU A 126 10.81 14.61 -2.05
N GLN A 127 9.83 14.03 -1.35
CA GLN A 127 9.64 14.20 0.09
C GLN A 127 10.54 13.29 0.95
N GLY A 128 11.40 12.47 0.32
CA GLY A 128 12.27 11.52 1.00
C GLY A 128 11.57 10.26 1.50
N ILE A 129 10.36 9.96 1.01
CA ILE A 129 9.66 8.72 1.31
C ILE A 129 10.40 7.56 0.64
N PHE A 130 10.73 6.54 1.43
CA PHE A 130 11.55 5.40 0.99
C PHE A 130 10.82 4.06 1.10
N GLY A 131 9.62 4.03 1.67
CA GLY A 131 8.92 2.77 1.94
C GLY A 131 7.47 2.95 2.38
N VAL A 132 6.79 1.83 2.55
CA VAL A 132 5.36 1.77 2.90
C VAL A 132 5.10 0.89 4.13
N PRO A 133 4.07 1.20 4.93
CA PRO A 133 3.26 2.42 4.84
C PRO A 133 4.02 3.65 5.38
N THR A 134 3.80 4.79 4.73
CA THR A 134 4.23 6.11 5.21
C THR A 134 3.00 6.99 5.30
N LEU A 135 2.83 7.71 6.41
CA LEU A 135 1.74 8.65 6.62
C LEU A 135 2.27 10.08 6.52
N ASP A 136 1.59 10.90 5.73
CA ASP A 136 1.79 12.34 5.64
C ASP A 136 0.53 13.03 6.19
N PHE A 137 0.73 13.97 7.11
CA PHE A 137 -0.35 14.71 7.77
C PHE A 137 -0.58 16.11 7.17
N GLY A 138 0.15 16.47 6.10
CA GLY A 138 0.13 17.80 5.51
C GLY A 138 0.84 18.86 6.36
N GLU A 139 1.41 18.45 7.49
CA GLU A 139 2.23 19.23 8.41
C GLU A 139 3.38 18.35 8.90
N GLY A 140 4.53 18.96 9.19
CA GLY A 140 5.70 18.21 9.66
C GLY A 140 6.34 17.35 8.58
N LYS A 141 6.91 16.21 8.98
CA LYS A 141 7.59 15.25 8.07
C LYS A 141 6.74 13.99 7.88
N PRO A 142 6.77 13.35 6.69
CA PRO A 142 6.18 12.03 6.51
C PRO A 142 6.78 11.01 7.50
N VAL A 143 5.94 10.12 8.03
CA VAL A 143 6.34 9.13 9.03
C VAL A 143 6.13 7.72 8.50
N PHE A 144 7.23 7.00 8.32
CA PHE A 144 7.19 5.57 8.05
C PHE A 144 6.76 4.80 9.30
N VAL A 145 5.72 3.97 9.18
CA VAL A 145 5.16 3.22 10.32
C VAL A 145 5.33 1.73 10.10
N LYS A 146 6.15 1.10 10.94
CA LYS A 146 6.28 -0.37 10.97
C LYS A 146 5.60 -0.93 12.20
N LEU A 147 4.53 -1.68 11.97
CA LEU A 147 3.76 -2.35 13.02
C LEU A 147 4.03 -3.85 13.00
N GLU A 148 3.89 -4.49 14.17
CA GLU A 148 3.89 -5.94 14.26
C GLU A 148 2.56 -6.50 13.73
N GLU A 149 2.58 -7.69 13.11
CA GLU A 149 1.33 -8.42 12.87
C GLU A 149 0.84 -9.01 14.19
N GLY A 150 -0.43 -8.80 14.57
CA GLY A 150 -0.97 -9.43 15.78
C GLY A 150 -2.32 -8.91 16.23
N ASP A 151 -2.80 -9.51 17.33
CA ASP A 151 -4.13 -9.25 17.90
C ASP A 151 -4.28 -7.91 18.61
N TRP A 152 -3.21 -7.09 18.70
CA TRP A 152 -3.28 -5.72 19.25
C TRP A 152 -4.29 -4.87 18.48
N GLU A 153 -4.55 -5.23 17.23
CA GLU A 153 -5.63 -4.69 16.41
C GLU A 153 -7.03 -4.82 17.04
N ASN A 154 -7.24 -5.77 17.95
CA ASN A 154 -8.51 -5.96 18.68
C ASN A 154 -8.62 -5.10 19.95
N GLU A 155 -7.56 -4.40 20.35
CA GLU A 155 -7.57 -3.54 21.54
C GLU A 155 -8.36 -2.24 21.31
N GLY A 156 -8.62 -1.87 20.06
CA GLY A 156 -9.50 -0.76 19.70
C GLY A 156 -8.92 0.64 19.92
N ASP A 157 -7.61 0.77 20.10
CA ASP A 157 -6.89 2.04 20.28
C ASP A 157 -6.31 2.59 18.96
N GLU A 158 -7.07 2.52 17.86
CA GLU A 158 -6.60 3.03 16.57
C GLU A 158 -6.36 4.55 16.59
N GLN A 159 -7.12 5.29 17.43
CA GLN A 159 -6.93 6.73 17.61
C GLN A 159 -5.64 7.04 18.35
N GLY A 160 -5.33 6.33 19.45
CA GLY A 160 -4.08 6.53 20.19
C GLY A 160 -2.85 6.25 19.32
N LEU A 161 -2.93 5.23 18.45
CA LEU A 161 -1.90 4.97 17.45
C LEU A 161 -1.74 6.14 16.46
N LEU A 162 -2.83 6.66 15.90
CA LEU A 162 -2.79 7.80 14.98
C LEU A 162 -2.17 9.04 15.65
N ASP A 163 -2.58 9.33 16.89
CA ASP A 163 -2.09 10.47 17.67
C ASP A 163 -0.59 10.35 17.94
N ALA A 164 -0.10 9.16 18.30
CA ALA A 164 1.32 8.89 18.53
C ALA A 164 2.16 9.09 17.25
N VAL A 165 1.65 8.66 16.10
CA VAL A 165 2.33 8.84 14.81
C VAL A 165 2.33 10.31 14.40
N ARG A 166 1.19 11.00 14.51
CA ARG A 166 1.08 12.44 14.18
C ARG A 166 1.99 13.29 15.07
N ALA A 167 2.06 12.99 16.37
CA ALA A 167 2.92 13.68 17.31
C ALA A 167 4.41 13.54 16.97
N THR A 168 4.81 12.43 16.32
CA THR A 168 6.16 12.26 15.77
C THR A 168 6.38 13.17 14.56
N SER A 169 5.39 13.27 13.68
CA SER A 169 5.44 14.10 12.47
C SER A 169 5.52 15.60 12.78
N ALA A 170 4.55 16.12 13.54
CA ALA A 170 4.28 17.54 13.66
C ALA A 170 4.92 18.18 14.91
N GLU A 171 4.90 17.48 16.05
CA GLU A 171 5.34 18.04 17.33
C GLU A 171 6.80 17.74 17.67
N ARG A 172 7.36 16.65 17.11
CA ARG A 172 8.71 16.14 17.42
C ARG A 172 9.53 15.86 16.16
N PRO A 173 9.71 16.82 15.24
CA PRO A 173 10.36 16.59 13.94
C PRO A 173 11.86 16.21 13.99
N TRP A 174 12.46 16.24 15.18
CA TRP A 174 13.83 15.77 15.46
C TRP A 174 13.89 14.27 15.81
N LEU A 175 12.76 13.61 16.04
CA LEU A 175 12.69 12.17 16.24
C LEU A 175 12.77 11.48 14.87
N LEU A 176 13.91 10.86 14.58
CA LEU A 176 14.12 10.18 13.29
C LEU A 176 13.74 8.70 13.32
N GLU A 177 14.02 8.01 14.43
CA GLU A 177 13.75 6.58 14.52
C GLU A 177 13.59 6.10 15.97
N LEU A 178 12.52 5.35 16.23
CA LEU A 178 12.33 4.52 17.42
C LEU A 178 12.09 3.10 16.96
N LYS A 179 12.84 2.14 17.52
CA LYS A 179 12.75 0.73 17.17
C LYS A 179 12.71 -0.13 18.42
N THR A 180 11.78 -1.06 18.43
CA THR A 180 11.78 -2.20 19.36
C THR A 180 12.22 -3.45 18.60
N PRO A 181 12.79 -4.47 19.30
CA PRO A 181 13.03 -5.76 18.69
C PRO A 181 11.72 -6.34 18.14
N GLN A 182 11.72 -6.84 16.91
CA GLN A 182 10.61 -7.64 16.41
C GLN A 182 10.44 -8.88 17.29
N SER A 183 9.19 -9.23 17.63
CA SER A 183 8.96 -10.40 18.47
C SER A 183 9.53 -11.67 17.81
N ALA A 184 10.07 -12.57 18.62
CA ALA A 184 10.63 -13.84 18.15
C ALA A 184 9.61 -14.73 17.42
N LYS A 185 8.30 -14.41 17.48
CA LYS A 185 7.22 -15.13 16.78
C LYS A 185 7.32 -15.03 15.25
N LEU A 186 8.00 -14.01 14.71
CA LEU A 186 8.27 -13.90 13.27
C LEU A 186 9.28 -14.94 12.75
N GLY A 187 10.19 -15.42 13.60
CA GLY A 187 11.14 -16.48 13.22
C GLY A 187 10.44 -17.80 12.88
N THR A 188 9.32 -18.09 13.55
CA THR A 188 8.53 -19.31 13.35
C THR A 188 7.38 -19.12 12.35
N SER A 189 6.76 -17.94 12.28
CA SER A 189 5.70 -17.63 11.30
C SER A 189 6.24 -17.50 9.87
N SER A 190 7.38 -16.82 9.69
CA SER A 190 8.05 -16.74 8.39
C SER A 190 8.55 -18.10 7.93
N ALA A 191 9.11 -18.91 8.83
CA ALA A 191 9.52 -20.28 8.53
C ALA A 191 8.36 -21.15 8.02
N LYS A 192 7.19 -21.09 8.66
CA LYS A 192 5.97 -21.77 8.18
C LYS A 192 5.47 -21.25 6.83
N LYS A 193 5.59 -19.94 6.58
CA LYS A 193 5.18 -19.31 5.31
C LYS A 193 6.02 -19.74 4.10
N TYR A 194 7.30 -20.11 4.31
CA TYR A 194 8.20 -20.62 3.27
C TYR A 194 8.31 -22.16 3.23
N GLU A 195 7.83 -22.86 4.26
CA GLU A 195 7.73 -24.32 4.27
C GLU A 195 6.86 -24.84 3.12
N LYS A 196 5.80 -24.12 2.75
CA LYS A 196 4.96 -24.43 1.56
C LYS A 196 5.69 -24.31 0.21
N TYR A 197 6.87 -23.68 0.20
CA TYR A 197 7.73 -23.53 -0.98
C TYR A 197 9.01 -24.39 -0.90
N GLY A 198 9.10 -25.30 0.07
CA GLY A 198 10.22 -26.25 0.18
C GLY A 198 11.57 -25.63 0.57
N MET A 199 11.60 -24.36 0.98
CA MET A 199 12.83 -23.70 1.43
C MET A 199 12.96 -23.78 2.96
N LYS A 200 13.97 -24.52 3.43
CA LYS A 200 14.34 -24.52 4.86
C LYS A 200 15.02 -23.20 5.20
N ALA A 201 14.57 -22.56 6.28
CA ALA A 201 15.30 -21.46 6.89
C ALA A 201 16.70 -21.93 7.30
N ARG A 202 17.74 -21.16 6.96
CA ARG A 202 19.11 -21.36 7.44
C ARG A 202 19.25 -20.83 8.86
#